data_AF-A0A924M3D8-F1
#
_entry.id   AF-A0A924M3D8-F1
#
_cell.length_a   1.000
_cell.length_b   1.000
_cell.length_c   1.000
_cell.angle_alpha   90.00
_cell.angle_beta   90.00
_cell.angle_gamma   90.00
#
_symmetry.space_group_name_H-M   'P 1'
#
loop_
_entity.id
_entity.type
_entity.pdbx_description
1 polymer ?
#
loop_
_entity_poly.entity_id
_entity_poly.type
_entity_poly.pdbx_seq_one_letter_code
_entity_poly.pdbx_strand_id
1 'polypeptide(L)'
;MLWILLDGVGHPDDAPPGSVWEQNLPSFELLLQSGQALDARLEVDGLPQSGTGQTSWLCGANAAKVMNRHYGPQPGPTLLKLLVECLPVRLARAGGRVELFNFYPPGYFAGMGKSGVRKHGCVPQ
;
A
#
# COMPACT_ATOMS: atom_id res chain seq x y z
N MET A 1 -0.05 -1.41 -17.30
CA MET A 1 -0.90 -1.58 -16.11
C MET A 1 -0.52 -0.50 -15.11
N LEU A 2 -1.48 0.21 -14.55
CA LEU A 2 -1.25 1.27 -13.56
C LEU A 2 -1.90 0.85 -12.25
N TRP A 3 -1.12 0.90 -11.16
CA TRP A 3 -1.62 0.71 -9.81
C TRP A 3 -1.42 2.00 -9.04
N ILE A 4 -2.48 2.47 -8.38
CA ILE A 4 -2.46 3.66 -7.54
C ILE A 4 -2.73 3.20 -6.12
N LEU A 5 -1.79 3.44 -5.21
CA LEU A 5 -1.89 3.07 -3.81
C LEU A 5 -1.97 4.34 -2.98
N LEU A 6 -3.10 4.55 -2.32
CA LEU A 6 -3.38 5.72 -1.51
C LEU A 6 -3.34 5.33 -0.04
N ASP A 7 -2.20 5.59 0.60
CA ASP A 7 -2.02 5.23 2.01
C ASP A 7 -2.94 6.08 2.91
N GLY A 8 -3.55 5.45 3.90
CA GLY A 8 -4.49 6.09 4.82
C GLY A 8 -5.87 6.45 4.25
N VAL A 9 -6.20 6.05 3.01
CA VAL A 9 -7.53 6.27 2.42
C VAL A 9 -8.34 4.97 2.44
N GLY A 10 -9.31 4.89 3.37
CA GLY A 10 -10.30 3.81 3.44
C GLY A 10 -11.58 4.10 2.64
N HIS A 11 -12.56 3.19 2.69
CA HIS A 11 -13.87 3.41 2.08
C HIS A 11 -14.63 4.55 2.81
N PRO A 12 -15.40 5.41 2.10
CA PRO A 12 -16.13 6.51 2.73
C PRO A 12 -17.13 6.06 3.80
N ASP A 13 -17.76 4.89 3.62
CA ASP A 13 -18.75 4.37 4.58
C ASP A 13 -18.19 4.15 6.00
N ASP A 14 -16.88 3.89 6.10
CA ASP A 14 -16.18 3.65 7.37
C ASP A 14 -15.28 4.83 7.77
N ALA A 15 -15.38 5.97 7.07
CA ALA A 15 -14.45 7.06 7.26
C ALA A 15 -14.82 7.92 8.49
N PRO A 16 -13.83 8.28 9.35
CA PRO A 16 -14.10 9.14 10.49
C PRO A 16 -14.35 10.60 10.04
N PRO A 17 -14.97 11.43 10.90
CA PRO A 17 -15.03 12.87 10.69
C PRO A 17 -13.64 13.49 10.50
N GLY A 18 -13.55 14.50 9.66
CA GLY A 18 -12.30 15.14 9.24
C GLY A 18 -11.46 14.32 8.26
N SER A 19 -12.01 13.24 7.70
CA SER A 19 -11.31 12.44 6.69
C SER A 19 -11.27 13.15 5.33
N VAL A 20 -10.49 12.57 4.39
CA VAL A 20 -10.36 13.10 3.03
C VAL A 20 -11.70 13.20 2.30
N TRP A 21 -12.68 12.37 2.67
CA TRP A 21 -13.99 12.26 2.02
C TRP A 21 -14.93 13.45 2.28
N GLU A 22 -14.59 14.35 3.19
CA GLU A 22 -15.33 15.62 3.38
C GLU A 22 -14.99 16.67 2.31
N GLN A 23 -14.03 16.38 1.43
CA GLN A 23 -13.63 17.24 0.32
C GLN A 23 -14.38 16.89 -0.97
N ASN A 24 -14.46 17.86 -1.89
CA ASN A 24 -14.99 17.62 -3.22
C ASN A 24 -13.99 16.80 -4.06
N LEU A 25 -14.28 15.50 -4.26
CA LEU A 25 -13.37 14.53 -4.92
C LEU A 25 -14.05 13.83 -6.12
N PRO A 26 -14.41 14.56 -7.19
CA PRO A 26 -15.21 14.01 -8.29
C PRO A 26 -14.53 12.83 -9.01
N SER A 27 -13.19 12.83 -9.08
CA SER A 27 -12.45 11.70 -9.66
C SER A 27 -12.52 10.43 -8.80
N PHE A 28 -12.58 10.56 -7.48
CA PHE A 28 -12.68 9.40 -6.59
C PHE A 28 -14.09 8.84 -6.54
N GLU A 29 -15.11 9.70 -6.61
CA GLU A 29 -16.51 9.26 -6.70
C GLU A 29 -16.72 8.32 -7.89
N LEU A 30 -16.15 8.65 -9.05
CA LEU A 30 -16.19 7.78 -10.23
C LEU A 30 -15.50 6.43 -10.00
N LEU A 31 -14.36 6.41 -9.29
CA LEU A 31 -13.66 5.17 -8.95
C LEU A 31 -14.48 4.31 -7.97
N LEU A 32 -15.14 4.93 -6.99
CA LEU A 32 -16.01 4.24 -6.04
C LEU A 32 -17.24 3.64 -6.73
N GLN A 33 -17.86 4.37 -7.65
CA GLN A 33 -19.05 3.92 -8.37
C GLN A 33 -18.76 2.79 -9.38
N SER A 34 -17.55 2.75 -9.93
CA SER A 34 -17.16 1.76 -10.93
C SER A 34 -16.40 0.56 -10.35
N GLY A 35 -15.83 0.71 -9.16
CA GLY A 35 -15.03 -0.31 -8.49
C GLY A 35 -15.82 -1.18 -7.53
N GLN A 36 -15.25 -2.32 -7.17
CA GLN A 36 -15.74 -3.14 -6.07
C GLN A 36 -14.93 -2.83 -4.81
N ALA A 37 -15.61 -2.47 -3.73
CA ALA A 37 -14.99 -2.35 -2.42
C ALA A 37 -14.59 -3.73 -1.87
N LEU A 38 -13.38 -3.83 -1.32
CA LEU A 38 -12.84 -5.05 -0.72
C LEU A 38 -12.48 -4.81 0.74
N ASP A 39 -12.59 -5.85 1.56
CA ASP A 39 -12.15 -5.80 2.97
C ASP A 39 -10.63 -5.84 3.06
N ALA A 40 -10.03 -4.69 3.38
CA ALA A 40 -8.59 -4.53 3.55
C ALA A 40 -8.01 -5.30 4.75
N ARG A 41 -8.85 -5.85 5.64
CA ARG A 41 -8.41 -6.70 6.74
C ARG A 41 -7.93 -8.07 6.27
N LEU A 42 -8.34 -8.52 5.08
CA LEU A 42 -7.93 -9.80 4.50
C LEU A 42 -8.13 -10.97 5.48
N GLU A 43 -9.25 -10.97 6.20
CA GLU A 43 -9.59 -11.98 7.22
C GLU A 43 -8.59 -12.08 8.39
N VAL A 44 -7.84 -11.00 8.65
CA VAL A 44 -6.93 -10.88 9.79
C VAL A 44 -7.35 -9.68 10.63
N ASP A 45 -7.51 -9.91 11.94
CA ASP A 45 -7.93 -8.87 12.87
C ASP A 45 -6.91 -7.71 12.98
N GLY A 46 -7.42 -6.55 13.34
CA GLY A 46 -6.65 -5.32 13.53
C GLY A 46 -6.74 -4.34 12.37
N LEU A 47 -6.13 -3.17 12.57
CA LEU A 47 -6.12 -2.09 11.58
C LEU A 47 -5.22 -2.47 10.39
N PRO A 48 -5.74 -2.46 9.15
CA PRO A 48 -4.92 -2.68 7.96
C PRO A 48 -3.69 -1.76 7.93
N GLN A 49 -2.56 -2.30 7.49
CA GLN A 49 -1.29 -1.57 7.38
C GLN A 49 -0.71 -1.72 5.97
N SER A 50 -0.04 -0.67 5.49
CA SER A 50 0.45 -0.62 4.11
C SER A 50 1.49 -1.69 3.78
N GLY A 51 2.31 -2.13 4.73
CA GLY A 51 3.34 -3.13 4.47
C GLY A 51 2.76 -4.49 4.01
N THR A 52 1.85 -5.04 4.81
CA THR A 52 1.13 -6.29 4.50
C THR A 52 0.12 -6.10 3.37
N GLY A 53 -0.55 -4.96 3.29
CA GLY A 53 -1.48 -4.65 2.19
C GLY A 53 -0.77 -4.65 0.83
N GLN A 54 0.30 -3.86 0.69
CA GLN A 54 1.09 -3.75 -0.53
C GLN A 54 1.73 -5.09 -0.90
N THR A 55 2.33 -5.80 0.06
CA THR A 55 2.88 -7.13 -0.20
C THR A 55 1.80 -8.07 -0.72
N SER A 56 0.58 -8.01 -0.19
CA SER A 56 -0.51 -8.87 -0.67
C SER A 56 -0.89 -8.58 -2.12
N TRP A 57 -1.00 -7.30 -2.48
CA TRP A 57 -1.24 -6.85 -3.85
C TRP A 57 -0.13 -7.29 -4.82
N LEU A 58 1.13 -7.06 -4.46
CA LEU A 58 2.28 -7.34 -5.33
C LEU A 58 2.49 -8.85 -5.54
N CYS A 59 2.21 -9.64 -4.51
CA CYS A 59 2.54 -11.07 -4.48
C CYS A 59 1.36 -11.98 -4.81
N GLY A 60 0.13 -11.46 -4.80
CA GLY A 60 -1.08 -12.27 -4.99
C GLY A 60 -1.29 -13.29 -3.85
N ALA A 61 -0.76 -13.00 -2.66
CA ALA A 61 -0.83 -13.87 -1.48
C ALA A 61 -1.22 -13.05 -0.25
N ASN A 62 -1.98 -13.61 0.69
CA ASN A 62 -2.40 -12.88 1.89
C ASN A 62 -1.22 -12.70 2.87
N ALA A 63 -0.51 -11.58 2.75
CA ALA A 63 0.67 -11.29 3.55
C ALA A 63 0.34 -10.98 5.02
N ALA A 64 -0.87 -10.49 5.31
CA ALA A 64 -1.34 -10.30 6.69
C ALA A 64 -1.45 -11.66 7.41
N LYS A 65 -1.97 -12.70 6.72
CA LYS A 65 -2.00 -14.07 7.24
C LYS A 65 -0.59 -14.64 7.43
N VAL A 66 0.31 -14.42 6.47
CA VAL A 66 1.72 -14.85 6.58
C VAL A 66 2.41 -14.22 7.80
N MET A 67 2.07 -12.97 8.11
CA MET A 67 2.58 -12.26 9.28
C MET A 67 1.80 -12.52 10.57
N ASN A 68 0.64 -13.18 10.49
CA ASN A 68 -0.36 -13.32 11.55
C ASN A 68 -0.77 -11.97 12.20
N ARG A 69 -0.69 -10.88 11.43
CA ARG A 69 -1.07 -9.51 11.82
C ARG A 69 -0.93 -8.57 10.63
N HIS A 70 -1.57 -7.41 10.71
CA HIS A 70 -1.22 -6.28 9.87
C HIS A 70 0.11 -5.66 10.31
N TYR A 71 0.98 -5.36 9.35
CA TYR A 71 2.32 -4.83 9.62
C TYR A 71 2.77 -3.87 8.53
N GLY A 72 3.53 -2.84 8.90
CA GLY A 72 4.02 -1.84 7.96
C GLY A 72 4.45 -0.56 8.67
N PRO A 73 4.82 0.49 7.92
CA PRO A 73 4.81 0.58 6.45
C PRO A 73 5.98 -0.15 5.76
N GLN A 74 7.08 -0.35 6.48
CA GLN A 74 8.29 -1.00 5.98
C GLN A 74 8.15 -2.54 6.02
N PRO A 75 8.56 -3.29 4.98
CA PRO A 75 8.56 -4.75 5.05
C PRO A 75 9.62 -5.24 6.05
N GLY A 76 9.22 -6.17 6.92
CA GLY A 76 10.15 -6.92 7.76
C GLY A 76 10.80 -8.08 7.02
N PRO A 77 11.73 -8.82 7.65
CA PRO A 77 12.46 -9.92 7.00
C PRO A 77 11.56 -11.00 6.38
N THR A 78 10.42 -11.30 7.01
CA THR A 78 9.43 -12.24 6.48
C THR A 78 8.84 -11.77 5.15
N LEU A 79 8.40 -10.50 5.07
CA LEU A 79 7.82 -9.94 3.85
C LEU A 79 8.87 -9.76 2.76
N LEU A 80 10.10 -9.38 3.11
CA LEU A 80 11.20 -9.29 2.16
C LEU A 80 11.46 -10.62 1.43
N LYS A 81 11.36 -11.75 2.13
CA LYS A 81 11.48 -13.09 1.52
C LYS A 81 10.34 -13.41 0.55
N LEU A 82 9.14 -12.86 0.77
CA LEU A 82 8.05 -13.01 -0.19
C LEU A 82 8.29 -12.14 -1.42
N LEU A 83 8.62 -10.86 -1.21
CA LEU A 83 8.70 -9.83 -2.25
C LEU A 83 9.63 -10.19 -3.42
N VAL A 84 10.68 -10.97 -3.19
CA VAL A 84 11.63 -11.39 -4.23
C VAL A 84 11.03 -12.31 -5.31
N GLU A 85 9.85 -12.89 -5.07
CA GLU A 85 9.13 -13.75 -6.03
C GLU A 85 7.84 -13.13 -6.57
N CYS A 86 7.59 -11.84 -6.27
CA CYS A 86 6.33 -11.19 -6.57
C CYS A 86 6.28 -10.58 -7.97
N LEU A 87 5.11 -10.10 -8.39
CA LEU A 87 4.85 -9.70 -9.77
C LEU A 87 5.85 -8.69 -10.35
N PRO A 88 6.26 -7.61 -9.64
CA PRO A 88 7.29 -6.69 -10.12
C PRO A 88 8.59 -7.39 -10.53
N VAL A 89 9.09 -8.28 -9.66
CA VAL A 89 10.36 -8.99 -9.89
C VAL A 89 10.21 -9.98 -11.04
N ARG A 90 9.10 -10.71 -11.10
CA ARG A 90 8.80 -11.64 -12.19
C ARG A 90 8.68 -10.92 -13.54
N LEU A 91 8.03 -9.76 -13.57
CA LEU A 91 7.92 -8.93 -14.77
C LEU A 91 9.30 -8.46 -15.25
N ALA A 92 10.12 -7.92 -14.34
CA ALA A 92 11.48 -7.48 -14.67
C ALA A 92 12.34 -8.63 -15.21
N ARG A 93 12.30 -9.82 -14.56
CA ARG A 93 13.00 -11.03 -15.03
C ARG A 93 12.54 -11.48 -16.41
N ALA A 94 11.28 -11.24 -16.78
CA ALA A 94 10.73 -11.55 -18.09
C ALA A 94 11.01 -10.47 -19.16
N GLY A 95 11.82 -9.44 -18.85
CA GLY A 95 12.13 -8.33 -19.76
C GLY A 95 11.08 -7.22 -19.80
N GLY A 96 10.10 -7.25 -18.88
CA GLY A 96 9.14 -6.16 -18.69
C GLY A 96 9.75 -4.97 -17.95
N ARG A 97 9.10 -3.81 -18.05
CA ARG A 97 9.46 -2.58 -17.31
C ARG A 97 8.51 -2.38 -16.14
N VAL A 98 9.07 -2.11 -14.97
CA VAL A 98 8.35 -1.78 -13.75
C VAL A 98 8.93 -0.50 -13.18
N GLU A 99 8.07 0.44 -12.79
CA GLU A 99 8.48 1.70 -12.17
C GLU A 99 7.59 2.00 -10.97
N LEU A 100 8.19 2.63 -9.96
CA LEU A 100 7.53 3.08 -8.76
C LEU A 100 7.69 4.59 -8.61
N PHE A 101 6.57 5.29 -8.47
CA PHE A 101 6.52 6.71 -8.17
C PHE A 101 5.80 6.91 -6.83
N ASN A 102 6.55 7.25 -5.79
CA ASN A 102 5.98 7.61 -4.49
C ASN A 102 5.93 9.13 -4.36
N PHE A 103 4.78 9.65 -3.94
CA PHE A 103 4.60 11.04 -3.58
C PHE A 103 4.38 11.15 -2.07
N TYR A 104 5.11 12.06 -1.44
CA TYR A 104 4.92 12.41 -0.03
C TYR A 104 4.77 13.93 0.08
N PRO A 105 3.76 14.44 0.81
CA PRO A 105 3.59 15.88 0.97
C PRO A 105 4.78 16.48 1.74
N PRO A 106 5.15 17.75 1.52
CA PRO A 106 6.29 18.37 2.20
C PRO A 106 6.27 18.23 3.73
N GLY A 107 5.08 18.30 4.35
CA GLY A 107 4.90 18.13 5.79
C GLY A 107 5.27 16.75 6.33
N TYR A 108 5.25 15.70 5.50
CA TYR A 108 5.71 14.36 5.86
C TYR A 108 7.19 14.35 6.26
N PHE A 109 8.01 15.18 5.61
CA PHE A 109 9.43 15.27 5.89
C PHE A 109 9.77 16.12 7.11
N ALA A 110 8.85 16.96 7.58
CA ALA A 110 9.09 17.87 8.71
C ALA A 110 9.29 17.12 10.04
N GLY A 111 8.75 15.90 10.18
CA GLY A 111 8.92 15.04 11.36
C GLY A 111 10.08 14.04 11.28
N MET A 112 10.73 13.89 10.12
CA MET A 112 11.90 13.01 9.98
C MET A 112 13.17 13.78 10.32
N GLY A 113 13.79 13.46 11.46
CA GLY A 113 15.06 14.07 11.87
C GLY A 113 16.20 13.90 10.85
N LYS A 114 17.34 14.57 11.10
CA LYS A 114 18.52 14.68 10.19
C LYS A 114 19.16 13.35 9.75
N SER A 115 18.73 12.20 10.27
CA SER A 115 19.16 10.87 9.86
C SER A 115 18.36 10.41 8.62
N GLY A 116 18.63 11.04 7.48
CA GLY A 116 17.97 10.84 6.18
C GLY A 116 18.16 9.47 5.52
N VAL A 117 17.92 8.37 6.24
CA VAL A 117 17.82 7.04 5.63
C VAL A 117 16.40 6.90 5.07
N ARG A 118 16.27 6.98 3.74
CA ARG A 118 15.05 6.56 3.04
C ARG A 118 14.84 5.07 3.30
N LYS A 119 13.89 4.74 4.17
CA LYS A 119 13.48 3.34 4.36
C LYS A 119 12.51 3.01 3.23
N HIS A 120 12.92 2.09 2.35
CA HIS A 120 12.22 1.77 1.10
C HIS A 120 10.91 1.04 1.38
N GLY A 121 9.77 1.48 0.85
CA GLY A 121 8.48 0.77 1.01
C GLY A 121 8.49 -0.65 0.42
N CYS A 122 7.33 -1.31 0.38
CA CYS A 122 7.24 -2.71 -0.08
C CYS A 122 7.43 -2.91 -1.59
N VAL A 123 7.45 -1.84 -2.38
CA VAL A 123 7.62 -1.94 -3.83
C VAL A 123 9.13 -1.94 -4.16
N PRO A 124 9.66 -2.98 -4.85
CA PRO A 124 11.05 -3.01 -5.29
C PRO A 124 11.35 -1.85 -6.25
N GLN A 125 12.57 -1.28 -6.16
CA GLN A 125 13.10 -0.28 -7.10
C GLN A 125 14.19 -0.90 -7.98
#